data_AF-A0A951LSY6-F1
#
_entry.id   AF-A0A951LSY6-F1
#
_cell.length_a   1.000
_cell.length_b   1.000
_cell.length_c   1.000
_cell.angle_alpha   90.00
_cell.angle_beta   90.00
_cell.angle_gamma   90.00
#
_symmetry.space_group_name_H-M   'P 1'
#
loop_
_entity.id
_entity.type
_entity.pdbx_description
1 polymer ?
#
loop_
_entity_poly.entity_id
_entity_poly.type
_entity_poly.pdbx_seq_one_letter_code
_entity_poly.pdbx_strand_id
1 'polypeptide(L)'
;MLKLIAAAALAATAATAAAQTPGETADTYSVAVRSADLNLASASGLATFRGRVRAAAAHACGDTKVAPLIEATQIAQCRAGFERTADGRVSFALARQDNVVAGTR
;
A
#
# COMPACT_ATOMS: atom_id res chain seq x y z
N MET A 1 23.60 22.75 -63.35
CA MET A 1 23.23 21.33 -63.47
C MET A 1 23.56 20.63 -62.15
N LEU A 2 22.49 20.11 -61.53
CA LEU A 2 22.39 19.17 -60.41
C LEU A 2 23.71 18.59 -59.83
N LYS A 3 23.97 18.84 -58.54
CA LYS A 3 24.80 17.95 -57.69
C LYS A 3 24.01 17.54 -56.46
N LEU A 4 23.79 16.24 -56.38
CA LEU A 4 22.98 15.51 -55.40
C LEU A 4 23.78 15.25 -54.11
N ILE A 5 23.13 15.51 -52.97
CA ILE A 5 22.89 14.62 -51.81
C ILE A 5 24.08 13.91 -51.13
N ALA A 6 24.26 14.15 -49.82
CA ALA A 6 24.34 13.16 -48.71
C ALA A 6 24.70 13.91 -47.41
N ALA A 7 23.80 14.13 -46.44
CA ALA A 7 23.21 13.18 -45.48
C ALA A 7 24.25 12.54 -44.53
N ALA A 8 24.31 13.05 -43.29
CA ALA A 8 24.62 12.28 -42.09
C ALA A 8 24.06 13.02 -40.86
N ALA A 9 22.76 12.83 -40.60
CA ALA A 9 22.15 13.18 -39.34
C ALA A 9 22.70 12.24 -38.27
N LEU A 10 23.56 12.73 -37.36
CA LEU A 10 23.84 12.05 -36.10
C LEU A 10 22.66 12.25 -35.15
N ALA A 11 21.55 11.57 -35.42
CA ALA A 11 20.54 11.34 -34.41
C ALA A 11 21.06 10.22 -33.49
N ALA A 12 21.70 10.61 -32.41
CA ALA A 12 22.02 9.71 -31.31
C ALA A 12 20.70 9.26 -30.68
N THR A 13 20.14 8.16 -31.17
CA THR A 13 19.10 7.42 -30.49
C THR A 13 19.72 6.78 -29.25
N ALA A 14 19.63 7.49 -28.12
CA ALA A 14 19.77 6.89 -26.81
C ALA A 14 18.64 5.87 -26.65
N ALA A 15 18.91 4.63 -27.05
CA ALA A 15 18.09 3.49 -26.71
C ALA A 15 18.23 3.28 -25.19
N THR A 16 17.37 3.94 -24.41
CA THR A 16 17.06 3.47 -23.06
C THR A 16 16.41 2.11 -23.21
N ALA A 17 17.23 1.06 -23.14
CA ALA A 17 16.79 -0.27 -22.82
C ALA A 17 16.17 -0.21 -21.43
N ALA A 18 14.85 0.00 -21.38
CA ALA A 18 14.09 -0.29 -20.18
C ALA A 18 14.19 -1.81 -19.97
N ALA A 19 15.13 -2.20 -19.12
CA ALA A 19 15.14 -3.53 -18.54
C ALA A 19 13.79 -3.72 -17.86
N GLN A 20 12.89 -4.44 -18.53
CA GLN A 20 11.70 -4.97 -17.88
C GLN A 20 12.20 -6.03 -16.91
N THR A 21 12.48 -5.63 -15.68
CA THR A 21 12.51 -6.56 -14.56
C THR A 21 11.19 -7.33 -14.61
N PRO A 22 11.19 -8.67 -14.65
CA PRO A 22 9.99 -9.44 -14.40
C PRO A 22 9.56 -9.14 -12.97
N GLY A 23 8.70 -8.13 -12.83
CA GLY A 23 7.95 -7.89 -11.62
C GLY A 23 6.99 -9.04 -11.51
N GLU A 24 7.34 -10.05 -10.73
CA GLU A 24 6.36 -10.91 -10.09
C GLU A 24 5.42 -9.97 -9.35
N THR A 25 4.31 -9.61 -9.99
CA THR A 25 3.21 -8.91 -9.36
C THR A 25 2.62 -9.91 -8.39
N ALA A 26 3.24 -10.05 -7.22
CA ALA A 26 2.58 -10.59 -6.06
C ALA A 26 1.27 -9.79 -5.96
N ASP A 27 0.14 -10.46 -6.23
CA ASP A 27 -1.18 -9.84 -6.26
C ASP A 27 -1.34 -9.03 -4.96
N THR A 28 -1.15 -7.72 -5.08
CA THR A 28 -1.11 -6.85 -3.91
C THR A 28 -2.56 -6.57 -3.55
N TYR A 29 -3.09 -7.40 -2.66
CA TYR A 29 -4.47 -7.26 -2.22
C TYR A 29 -4.60 -6.00 -1.35
N SER A 30 -5.46 -5.07 -1.78
CA SER A 30 -5.70 -3.81 -1.08
C SER A 30 -7.18 -3.64 -0.75
N VAL A 31 -7.47 -3.17 0.46
CA VAL A 31 -8.84 -2.88 0.92
C VAL A 31 -8.89 -1.48 1.49
N ALA A 32 -9.88 -0.70 1.05
CA ALA A 32 -10.14 0.61 1.62
C ALA A 32 -10.91 0.49 2.95
N VAL A 33 -10.29 0.93 4.05
CA VAL A 33 -10.96 1.05 5.36
C VAL A 33 -11.21 2.52 5.66
N ARG A 34 -12.47 2.91 5.81
CA ARG A 34 -12.87 4.29 6.11
C ARG A 34 -12.68 4.59 7.61
N SER A 35 -12.01 5.70 7.90
CA SER A 35 -11.76 6.20 9.27
C SER A 35 -12.19 7.65 9.50
N ALA A 36 -12.70 8.34 8.46
CA ALA A 36 -13.05 9.75 8.52
C ALA A 36 -14.17 10.08 9.53
N ASP A 37 -14.99 9.09 9.87
CA ASP A 37 -16.05 9.15 10.86
C ASP A 37 -15.57 8.88 12.30
N LEU A 38 -14.30 8.50 12.49
CA LEU A 38 -13.75 8.07 13.76
C LEU A 38 -12.78 9.10 14.32
N ASN A 39 -12.88 9.37 15.62
CA ASN A 39 -11.81 10.04 16.35
C ASN A 39 -10.70 9.03 16.71
N LEU A 40 -9.66 8.95 15.87
CA LEU A 40 -8.54 8.03 16.08
C LEU A 40 -7.67 8.38 17.30
N ALA A 41 -7.77 9.60 17.84
CA ALA A 41 -7.10 9.97 19.09
C ALA A 41 -7.84 9.44 20.33
N SER A 42 -9.09 8.98 20.18
CA SER A 42 -9.86 8.36 21.26
C SER A 42 -9.70 6.84 21.29
N ALA A 43 -9.70 6.25 22.48
CA ALA A 43 -9.60 4.80 22.64
C ALA A 43 -10.74 4.04 21.93
N SER A 44 -11.97 4.56 21.98
CA SER A 44 -13.13 3.97 21.31
C SER A 44 -13.05 4.06 19.78
N GLY A 45 -12.59 5.18 19.22
CA GLY A 45 -12.38 5.33 17.78
C GLY A 45 -11.27 4.44 17.26
N LEU A 46 -10.16 4.32 18.00
CA LEU A 46 -9.07 3.38 17.70
C LEU A 46 -9.53 1.92 17.74
N ALA A 47 -10.29 1.53 18.76
CA ALA A 47 -10.84 0.19 18.88
C ALA A 47 -11.80 -0.13 17.70
N THR A 48 -12.64 0.83 17.32
CA THR A 48 -13.57 0.70 16.19
C THR A 48 -12.80 0.55 14.87
N PHE A 49 -11.79 1.37 14.65
CA PHE A 49 -10.93 1.28 13.47
C PHE A 49 -10.23 -0.08 13.37
N ARG A 50 -9.61 -0.55 14.47
CA ARG A 50 -9.00 -1.89 14.54
C ARG A 50 -10.00 -3.00 14.27
N GLY A 51 -11.23 -2.88 14.76
CA GLY A 51 -12.33 -3.78 14.43
C GLY A 51 -12.58 -3.86 12.92
N ARG A 52 -12.67 -2.70 12.24
CA ARG A 52 -12.87 -2.63 10.79
C ARG A 52 -11.69 -3.22 10.01
N VAL A 53 -10.46 -2.97 10.44
CA VAL A 53 -9.25 -3.55 9.82
C VAL A 53 -9.27 -5.07 9.93
N ARG A 54 -9.59 -5.62 11.11
CA ARG A 54 -9.69 -7.08 11.29
C ARG A 54 -10.79 -7.70 10.43
N ALA A 55 -11.94 -7.04 10.31
CA ALA A 55 -13.00 -7.50 9.41
C ALA A 55 -12.54 -7.49 7.95
N ALA A 56 -11.90 -6.41 7.50
CA ALA A 56 -11.33 -6.32 6.15
C ALA A 56 -10.26 -7.40 5.90
N ALA A 57 -9.37 -7.63 6.86
CA ALA A 57 -8.34 -8.66 6.79
C ALA A 57 -8.92 -10.08 6.77
N ALA A 58 -10.03 -10.33 7.49
CA ALA A 58 -10.73 -11.61 7.43
C ALA A 58 -11.35 -11.85 6.04
N HIS A 59 -11.93 -10.81 5.41
CA HIS A 59 -12.41 -10.89 4.04
C HIS A 59 -11.27 -11.10 3.02
N ALA A 60 -10.13 -10.45 3.24
CA ALA A 60 -8.96 -10.52 2.37
C ALA A 60 -8.25 -11.88 2.43
N CYS A 61 -7.98 -12.35 3.65
CA CYS A 61 -7.08 -13.47 3.90
C CYS A 61 -7.82 -14.79 4.17
N GLY A 62 -9.14 -14.78 4.33
CA GLY A 62 -9.93 -15.96 4.69
C GLY A 62 -9.99 -16.24 6.19
N ASP A 63 -10.61 -17.37 6.58
CA ASP A 63 -10.81 -17.79 7.98
C ASP A 63 -9.92 -18.97 8.39
N THR A 64 -9.13 -18.76 9.45
CA THR A 64 -8.27 -19.76 10.09
C THR A 64 -9.04 -20.95 10.67
N LYS A 65 -10.35 -20.81 10.95
CA LYS A 65 -11.14 -21.87 11.59
C LYS A 65 -11.42 -23.08 10.70
N VAL A 66 -11.26 -22.94 9.39
CA VAL A 66 -11.64 -23.96 8.40
C VAL A 66 -10.42 -24.48 7.64
N ALA A 67 -9.23 -23.93 7.91
CA ALA A 67 -8.03 -24.18 7.14
C ALA A 67 -7.13 -25.26 7.79
N PRO A 68 -6.47 -26.12 7.00
CA PRO A 68 -5.39 -26.99 7.50
C PRO A 68 -4.27 -26.14 8.13
N LEU A 69 -3.52 -26.72 9.07
CA LEU A 69 -2.57 -25.98 9.94
C LEU A 69 -1.55 -25.11 9.17
N ILE A 70 -1.09 -25.59 8.01
CA ILE A 70 -0.16 -24.87 7.13
C ILE A 70 -0.82 -23.62 6.54
N GLU A 71 -2.05 -23.72 6.07
CA GLU A 71 -2.82 -22.58 5.55
C GLU A 71 -3.19 -21.61 6.67
N ALA A 72 -3.53 -22.11 7.86
CA ALA A 72 -3.82 -21.26 9.02
C ALA A 72 -2.66 -20.32 9.37
N THR A 73 -1.41 -20.78 9.21
CA THR A 73 -0.21 -19.96 9.41
C THR A 73 -0.10 -18.85 8.36
N GLN A 74 -0.37 -19.16 7.08
CA GLN A 74 -0.37 -18.17 6.01
C GLN A 74 -1.49 -17.12 6.20
N ILE A 75 -2.69 -17.55 6.57
CA ILE A 75 -3.81 -16.66 6.89
C ILE A 75 -3.44 -15.73 8.06
N ALA A 76 -2.81 -16.26 9.11
CA ALA A 76 -2.36 -15.46 10.24
C ALA A 76 -1.31 -14.41 9.85
N GLN A 77 -0.34 -14.79 9.02
CA GLN A 77 0.67 -13.86 8.51
C GLN A 77 0.07 -12.75 7.65
N CYS A 78 -0.88 -13.10 6.77
CA CYS A 78 -1.62 -12.15 5.96
C CYS A 78 -2.36 -11.14 6.83
N ARG A 79 -3.15 -11.61 7.82
CA ARG A 79 -3.88 -10.74 8.76
C ARG A 79 -2.96 -9.82 9.55
N ALA A 80 -1.82 -10.33 10.05
CA ALA A 80 -0.82 -9.54 10.74
C ALA A 80 -0.18 -8.46 9.83
N GLY A 81 -0.13 -8.68 8.51
CA GLY A 81 0.30 -7.68 7.53
C GLY A 81 -0.67 -6.49 7.45
N PHE A 82 -1.97 -6.76 7.43
CA PHE A 82 -3.01 -5.73 7.47
C PHE A 82 -2.95 -4.90 8.74
N GLU A 83 -2.82 -5.55 9.90
CA GLU A 83 -2.75 -4.86 11.20
C GLU A 83 -1.51 -3.97 11.29
N ARG A 84 -0.32 -4.47 10.94
CA ARG A 84 0.92 -3.67 10.91
C ARG A 84 0.81 -2.45 9.99
N THR A 85 0.25 -2.65 8.80
CA THR A 85 0.04 -1.55 7.84
C THR A 85 -0.92 -0.51 8.40
N ALA A 86 -2.01 -0.94 9.02
CA ALA A 86 -3.00 -0.06 9.61
C ALA A 86 -2.42 0.73 10.80
N ASP A 87 -1.68 0.10 11.70
CA ASP A 87 -1.05 0.76 12.84
C ASP A 87 -0.03 1.82 12.40
N GLY A 88 0.76 1.53 11.35
CA GLY A 88 1.64 2.52 10.73
C GLY A 88 0.86 3.75 10.24
N ARG A 89 -0.26 3.53 9.53
CA ARG A 89 -1.09 4.64 9.02
C ARG A 89 -1.75 5.46 10.12
N VAL A 90 -2.21 4.81 11.20
CA VAL A 90 -2.76 5.53 12.37
C VAL A 90 -1.68 6.36 13.04
N SER A 91 -0.48 5.81 13.24
CA SER A 91 0.65 6.52 13.84
C SER A 91 1.00 7.78 13.04
N PHE A 92 1.07 7.68 11.71
CA PHE A 92 1.28 8.84 10.84
C PHE A 92 0.13 9.86 10.90
N ALA A 93 -1.12 9.40 10.98
CA ALA A 93 -2.28 10.29 11.05
C ALA A 93 -2.30 11.10 12.36
N LEU A 94 -2.01 10.46 13.49
CA LEU A 94 -1.94 11.10 14.80
C LEU A 94 -0.76 12.08 14.88
N ALA A 95 0.43 11.68 14.41
CA ALA A 95 1.59 12.58 14.37
C ALA A 95 1.33 13.86 13.56
N ARG A 96 0.56 13.79 12.46
CA ARG A 96 0.15 15.00 11.73
C ARG A 96 -0.79 15.89 12.53
N GLN A 97 -1.72 15.31 13.29
CA GLN A 97 -2.64 16.09 14.12
C GLN A 97 -1.90 16.87 15.20
N ASP A 98 -0.92 16.24 15.87
CA ASP A 98 -0.10 16.90 16.89
C ASP A 98 0.67 18.11 16.33
N ASN A 99 1.24 17.97 15.12
CA ASN A 99 1.96 19.07 14.46
C ASN A 99 1.05 20.24 14.08
N VAL A 100 -0.20 19.98 13.68
CA VAL A 100 -1.18 21.06 13.36
C VAL A 100 -1.56 21.84 14.61
N VAL A 101 -1.70 21.16 15.76
CA VAL A 101 -1.99 21.83 17.04
C VAL A 101 -0.80 22.66 17.52
N ALA A 102 0.43 22.20 17.31
CA ALA A 102 1.63 22.93 17.69
C ALA A 102 1.90 24.18 16.82
N GLY A 103 1.58 24.15 15.53
CA GLY A 103 1.84 25.26 14.59
C GLY A 103 0.84 26.42 14.64
N THR A 104 -0.22 26.33 15.45
CA THR A 104 -1.26 27.37 15.58
C THR A 104 -1.08 28.25 16.82
N ARG A 105 0.10 28.23 17.46
CA ARG A 105 0.40 28.96 18.70
C ARG A 105 1.48 30.00 18.54
#